data_AF-A0A1L7CM90-F1
#
_entry.id   AF-A0A1L7CM90-F1
#
_cell.length_a   1.000
_cell.length_b   1.000
_cell.length_c   1.000
_cell.angle_alpha   90.00
_cell.angle_beta   90.00
_cell.angle_gamma   90.00
#
_symmetry.space_group_name_H-M   'P 1'
#
loop_
_entity.id
_entity.type
_entity.pdbx_description
1 polymer ?
#
loop_
_entity_poly.entity_id
_entity_poly.type
_entity_poly.pdbx_seq_one_letter_code
_entity_poly.pdbx_strand_id
1 'polypeptide(L)'
;MTLETFFFILALVVALFSAWAYFTAQRLNTLHIRTDAALAQLEATLDRRAAVVAALAPELADVAKAADTTNLAQNQFEERSAKERALSDAIGQRFPQLPAPLVDAEARIQLAHRFYNEAVSDTRALRLRPMVRIFRLGGRAPLPDFFDYSFSD
;
A
#
# COMPACT_ATOMS: atom_id res chain seq x y z
N MET A 1 -24.95 28.34 -37.37
CA MET A 1 -25.12 27.16 -36.51
C MET A 1 -26.56 27.18 -36.01
N THR A 2 -27.40 26.22 -36.41
CA THR A 2 -28.81 26.20 -35.99
C THR A 2 -28.89 25.84 -34.50
N LEU A 3 -29.90 26.33 -33.77
CA LEU A 3 -30.11 26.00 -32.36
C LEU A 3 -30.12 24.47 -32.12
N GLU A 4 -30.67 23.70 -33.06
CA GLU A 4 -30.63 22.24 -33.06
C GLU A 4 -29.21 21.69 -33.05
N THR A 5 -28.34 22.15 -33.97
CA THR A 5 -26.93 21.71 -34.01
C THR A 5 -26.19 22.03 -32.70
N PHE A 6 -26.52 23.15 -32.05
CA PHE A 6 -25.96 23.48 -30.74
C PHE A 6 -26.38 22.48 -29.65
N PHE A 7 -27.67 22.16 -29.54
CA PHE A 7 -28.17 21.18 -28.57
C PHE A 7 -27.59 19.78 -28.80
N PHE A 8 -27.46 19.34 -30.07
CA PHE A 8 -26.83 18.07 -30.39
C PHE A 8 -25.35 18.03 -29.98
N ILE A 9 -24.58 19.07 -30.28
CA ILE A 9 -23.18 19.17 -29.86
C ILE A 9 -23.07 19.16 -28.33
N LEU A 10 -23.92 19.93 -27.65
CA LEU A 10 -23.94 19.99 -26.20
C LEU A 10 -24.25 18.61 -25.58
N ALA A 11 -25.28 17.92 -26.08
CA ALA A 11 -25.63 16.58 -25.64
C ALA A 11 -24.49 15.57 -25.86
N LEU A 12 -23.81 15.64 -27.01
CA LEU A 12 -22.65 14.80 -27.30
C LEU A 12 -21.50 15.06 -26.31
N VAL A 13 -21.18 16.33 -26.05
CA VAL A 13 -20.13 16.72 -25.10
C VAL A 13 -20.46 16.22 -23.69
N VAL A 14 -21.71 16.39 -23.23
CA VAL A 14 -22.16 15.89 -21.92
C VAL A 14 -22.07 14.37 -21.83
N ALA A 15 -22.45 13.65 -22.90
CA ALA A 15 -22.37 12.19 -22.94
C ALA A 15 -20.92 11.70 -22.85
N LEU A 16 -20.01 12.30 -23.64
CA LEU A 16 -18.58 11.99 -23.61
C LEU A 16 -17.98 12.29 -22.23
N PHE A 17 -18.32 13.43 -21.64
CA PHE A 17 -17.86 13.80 -20.31
C PHE A 17 -18.34 12.82 -19.24
N SER A 18 -19.61 12.42 -19.29
CA SER A 18 -20.19 11.45 -18.34
C SER A 18 -19.53 10.08 -18.46
N ALA A 19 -19.28 9.60 -19.68
CA ALA A 19 -18.56 8.35 -19.91
C ALA A 19 -17.11 8.41 -19.40
N TRP A 20 -16.41 9.52 -19.65
CA TRP A 20 -15.05 9.75 -19.13
C TRP A 20 -15.01 9.78 -17.59
N ALA A 21 -15.95 10.47 -16.96
CA ALA A 21 -16.05 10.56 -15.51
C ALA A 21 -16.34 9.18 -14.89
N TYR A 22 -17.24 8.41 -15.49
CA TYR A 22 -17.55 7.04 -15.06
C TYR A 22 -16.32 6.13 -15.14
N PHE A 23 -15.60 6.14 -16.26
CA PHE A 23 -14.38 5.33 -16.42
C PHE A 23 -13.29 5.73 -15.42
N THR A 24 -13.13 7.04 -15.17
CA THR A 24 -12.16 7.55 -14.21
C THR A 24 -12.50 7.14 -12.78
N ALA A 25 -13.78 7.22 -12.39
CA ALA A 25 -14.25 6.79 -11.08
C ALA A 25 -14.03 5.28 -10.87
N GLN A 26 -14.35 4.47 -11.88
CA GLN A 26 -14.13 3.02 -11.81
C GLN A 26 -12.65 2.67 -11.68
N ARG A 27 -11.79 3.32 -12.48
CA ARG A 27 -10.33 3.11 -12.41
C ARG A 27 -9.78 3.48 -11.04
N LEU A 28 -10.25 4.58 -10.46
CA LEU A 28 -9.84 5.00 -9.12
C LEU A 28 -10.26 3.98 -8.05
N ASN A 29 -11.50 3.47 -8.11
CA ASN A 29 -11.98 2.45 -7.18
C ASN A 29 -11.12 1.18 -7.23
N THR A 30 -10.79 0.70 -8.44
CA THR A 30 -9.91 -0.46 -8.60
C THR A 30 -8.51 -0.22 -8.02
N LEU A 31 -7.94 0.99 -8.19
CA LEU A 31 -6.64 1.33 -7.62
C LEU A 31 -6.66 1.39 -6.09
N HIS A 32 -7.73 1.91 -5.48
CA HIS A 32 -7.88 1.87 -4.02
C HIS A 32 -7.94 0.43 -3.51
N ILE A 33 -8.80 -0.42 -4.09
CA ILE A 33 -8.89 -1.83 -3.72
C ILE A 33 -7.53 -2.53 -3.85
N ARG A 34 -6.80 -2.27 -4.95
CA ARG A 34 -5.46 -2.86 -5.16
C ARG A 34 -4.44 -2.38 -4.12
N THR A 35 -4.49 -1.10 -3.73
CA THR A 35 -3.58 -0.53 -2.72
C THR A 35 -3.88 -1.10 -1.33
N ASP A 36 -5.16 -1.20 -0.96
CA ASP A 36 -5.58 -1.77 0.32
C ASP A 36 -5.23 -3.27 0.40
N ALA A 37 -5.44 -4.01 -0.69
CA ALA A 37 -5.05 -5.41 -0.78
C ALA A 37 -3.52 -5.59 -0.69
N ALA A 38 -2.74 -4.72 -1.33
CA ALA A 38 -1.28 -4.77 -1.23
C ALA A 38 -0.78 -4.43 0.18
N LEU A 39 -1.44 -3.49 0.87
CA LEU A 39 -1.14 -3.16 2.26
C LEU A 39 -1.41 -4.34 3.20
N ALA A 40 -2.58 -4.98 3.07
CA ALA A 40 -2.95 -6.15 3.85
C ALA A 40 -2.01 -7.34 3.58
N GLN A 41 -1.56 -7.51 2.34
CA GLN A 41 -0.56 -8.54 1.99
C GLN A 41 0.80 -8.27 2.63
N LEU A 42 1.22 -7.00 2.69
CA LEU A 42 2.45 -6.60 3.36
C LEU A 42 2.37 -6.87 4.87
N GLU A 43 1.28 -6.46 5.52
CA GLU A 43 1.00 -6.73 6.93
C GLU A 43 1.08 -8.24 7.24
N ALA A 44 0.32 -9.06 6.48
CA ALA A 44 0.31 -10.51 6.67
C ALA A 44 1.69 -11.16 6.48
N THR A 45 2.56 -10.57 5.65
CA THR A 45 3.92 -11.08 5.44
C THR A 45 4.84 -10.72 6.61
N LEU A 46 4.71 -9.51 7.16
CA LEU A 46 5.42 -9.09 8.37
C LEU A 46 5.00 -9.93 9.60
N ASP A 47 3.70 -10.14 9.79
CA ASP A 47 3.13 -10.97 10.87
C ASP A 47 3.62 -12.41 10.77
N ARG A 48 3.68 -12.96 9.54
CA ARG A 48 4.22 -14.30 9.32
C ARG A 48 5.71 -14.40 9.69
N ARG A 49 6.51 -13.35 9.43
CA ARG A 49 7.90 -13.33 9.91
C ARG A 49 7.96 -13.30 11.43
N ALA A 50 7.17 -12.46 12.08
CA ALA A 50 7.09 -12.40 13.55
C ALA A 50 6.76 -13.78 14.15
N ALA A 51 5.79 -14.50 13.58
CA ALA A 51 5.45 -15.85 13.99
C ALA A 51 6.60 -16.85 13.80
N VAL A 52 7.34 -16.77 12.68
CA VAL A 52 8.53 -17.61 12.44
C VAL A 52 9.64 -17.29 13.45
N VAL A 53 9.87 -16.01 13.78
CA VAL A 53 10.86 -15.62 14.80
C VAL A 53 10.47 -16.17 16.16
N ALA A 54 9.22 -16.02 16.58
CA ALA A 54 8.74 -16.53 17.85
C ALA A 54 8.87 -18.06 17.97
N ALA A 55 8.75 -18.79 16.84
CA ALA A 55 8.95 -20.23 16.81
C ALA A 55 10.44 -20.64 16.84
N LEU A 56 11.33 -19.87 16.23
CA LEU A 56 12.77 -20.19 16.13
C LEU A 56 13.58 -19.67 17.32
N ALA A 57 13.17 -18.57 17.93
CA ALA A 57 13.81 -17.94 19.08
C ALA A 57 12.73 -17.50 20.09
N PRO A 58 12.27 -18.40 20.97
CA PRO A 58 11.27 -18.09 22.00
C PRO A 58 11.64 -16.89 22.89
N GLU A 59 12.93 -16.65 23.11
CA GLU A 59 13.47 -15.48 23.80
C GLU A 59 13.16 -14.14 23.11
N LEU A 60 12.84 -14.15 21.81
CA LEU A 60 12.43 -12.97 21.04
C LEU A 60 10.91 -12.85 20.90
N ALA A 61 10.13 -13.76 21.49
CA ALA A 61 8.69 -13.83 21.30
C ALA A 61 7.97 -12.53 21.72
N ASP A 62 8.43 -11.84 22.76
CA ASP A 62 7.84 -10.58 23.21
C ASP A 62 8.05 -9.45 22.19
N VAL A 63 9.24 -9.38 21.58
CA VAL A 63 9.56 -8.40 20.53
C VAL A 63 8.79 -8.71 19.24
N ALA A 64 8.71 -9.99 18.87
CA ALA A 64 7.93 -10.44 17.73
C ALA A 64 6.43 -10.14 17.90
N LYS A 65 5.88 -10.41 19.08
CA LYS A 65 4.48 -10.10 19.42
C LYS A 65 4.21 -8.60 19.42
N ALA A 66 5.17 -7.79 19.87
CA ALA A 66 5.04 -6.34 19.82
C ALA A 66 4.96 -5.81 18.39
N ALA A 67 5.62 -6.44 17.41
CA ALA A 67 5.46 -6.11 15.99
C ALA A 67 4.13 -6.59 15.44
N ASP A 68 3.77 -7.86 15.68
CA ASP A 68 2.54 -8.52 15.21
C ASP A 68 1.25 -7.82 15.70
N THR A 69 1.26 -7.30 16.94
CA THR A 69 0.07 -6.64 17.52
C THR A 69 -0.12 -5.19 17.08
N THR A 70 0.88 -4.57 16.47
CA THR A 70 0.76 -3.22 15.91
C THR A 70 0.22 -3.32 14.49
N ASN A 71 -0.93 -2.72 14.18
CA ASN A 71 -1.50 -2.81 12.83
C ASN A 71 -0.72 -1.96 11.82
N LEU A 72 -0.61 -2.43 10.58
CA LEU A 72 -0.06 -1.65 9.47
C LEU A 72 -1.15 -0.78 8.80
N ALA A 73 -1.37 0.41 9.36
CA ALA A 73 -2.38 1.35 8.86
C ALA A 73 -1.79 2.58 8.16
N GLN A 74 -2.50 3.07 7.14
CA GLN A 74 -2.20 4.34 6.47
C GLN A 74 -2.12 5.49 7.50
N ASN A 75 -1.10 6.35 7.37
CA ASN A 75 -0.75 7.44 8.30
C ASN A 75 -0.25 7.00 9.69
N GLN A 76 -0.06 5.70 9.95
CA GLN A 76 0.43 5.16 11.23
C GLN A 76 1.64 4.23 11.03
N PHE A 77 2.36 4.38 9.92
CA PHE A 77 3.51 3.54 9.59
C PHE A 77 4.66 3.65 10.58
N GLU A 78 4.85 4.81 11.21
CA GLU A 78 5.99 5.01 12.11
C GLU A 78 5.99 4.05 13.30
N GLU A 79 4.81 3.79 13.88
CA GLU A 79 4.69 2.88 15.02
C GLU A 79 5.03 1.44 14.62
N ARG A 80 4.44 0.94 13.53
CA ARG A 80 4.77 -0.40 13.00
C ARG A 80 6.24 -0.49 12.61
N SER A 81 6.78 0.51 11.91
CA SER A 81 8.17 0.55 11.47
C SER A 81 9.16 0.50 12.64
N ALA A 82 8.86 1.19 13.74
CA ALA A 82 9.68 1.14 14.94
C ALA A 82 9.72 -0.26 15.57
N LYS A 83 8.60 -0.97 15.60
CA LYS A 83 8.55 -2.36 16.10
C LYS A 83 9.27 -3.32 15.16
N GLU A 84 9.12 -3.16 13.85
CA GLU A 84 9.84 -3.98 12.87
C GLU A 84 11.35 -3.76 12.92
N ARG A 85 11.81 -2.52 13.10
CA ARG A 85 13.23 -2.21 13.31
C ARG A 85 13.79 -2.93 14.54
N ALA A 86 13.08 -2.84 15.68
CA ALA A 86 13.48 -3.53 16.91
C ALA A 86 13.53 -5.06 16.72
N LEU A 87 12.60 -5.63 15.96
CA LEU A 87 12.59 -7.05 15.63
C LEU A 87 13.77 -7.42 14.72
N SER A 88 14.05 -6.65 13.68
CA SER A 88 15.19 -6.85 12.78
C SER A 88 16.54 -6.78 13.52
N ASP A 89 16.71 -5.81 14.41
CA ASP A 89 17.91 -5.69 15.24
C ASP A 89 18.09 -6.93 16.15
N ALA A 90 17.01 -7.38 16.78
CA ALA A 90 17.04 -8.58 17.62
C ALA A 90 17.36 -9.85 16.84
N ILE A 91 16.82 -10.00 15.62
CA ILE A 91 17.14 -11.11 14.70
C ILE A 91 18.63 -11.07 14.34
N GLY A 92 19.16 -9.91 13.95
CA GLY A 92 20.56 -9.75 13.54
C GLY A 92 21.55 -10.05 14.67
N GLN A 93 21.22 -9.69 15.91
CA GLN A 93 22.02 -10.06 17.09
C GLN A 93 21.95 -11.55 17.40
N ARG A 94 20.78 -12.17 17.20
CA ARG A 94 20.53 -13.56 17.59
C ARG A 94 21.04 -14.58 16.57
N PHE A 95 20.97 -14.24 15.29
CA PHE A 95 21.28 -15.11 14.17
C PHE A 95 22.39 -14.50 13.31
N PRO A 96 23.68 -14.80 13.63
CA PRO A 96 24.80 -14.38 12.79
C PRO A 96 24.71 -14.90 11.34
N GLN A 97 23.99 -16.02 11.16
CA GLN A 97 23.57 -16.53 9.86
C GLN A 97 22.06 -16.79 9.91
N LEU A 98 21.31 -16.17 8.99
CA LEU A 98 19.86 -16.29 8.95
C LEU A 98 19.42 -17.74 8.60
N PRO A 99 18.57 -18.36 9.43
CA PRO A 99 17.90 -19.61 9.10
C PRO A 99 17.10 -19.48 7.79
N ALA A 100 17.07 -20.56 6.99
CA ALA A 100 16.36 -20.58 5.72
C ALA A 100 14.88 -20.10 5.79
N PRO A 101 14.08 -20.42 6.83
CA PRO A 101 12.73 -19.89 6.96
C PRO A 101 12.66 -18.36 7.10
N LEU A 102 13.66 -17.74 7.75
CA LEU A 102 13.72 -16.29 7.89
C LEU A 102 14.21 -15.62 6.60
N VAL A 103 15.12 -16.26 5.85
CA VAL A 103 15.53 -15.78 4.53
C VAL A 103 14.33 -15.74 3.56
N ASP A 104 13.51 -16.80 3.53
CA ASP A 104 12.30 -16.84 2.71
C ASP A 104 11.28 -15.78 3.16
N ALA A 105 11.10 -15.60 4.48
CA ALA A 105 10.23 -14.56 5.01
C ALA A 105 10.69 -13.15 4.59
N GLU A 106 11.98 -12.86 4.69
CA GLU A 106 12.56 -11.57 4.29
C GLU A 106 12.38 -11.29 2.79
N ALA A 107 12.65 -12.30 1.95
CA ALA A 107 12.46 -12.19 0.51
C ALA A 107 10.99 -11.88 0.14
N ARG A 108 10.03 -12.48 0.85
CA ARG A 108 8.59 -12.19 0.65
C ARG A 108 8.23 -10.78 1.11
N ILE A 109 8.81 -10.29 2.20
CA ILE A 109 8.59 -8.91 2.67
C ILE A 109 9.10 -7.92 1.63
N GLN A 110 10.30 -8.13 1.10
CA GLN A 110 10.85 -7.29 0.03
C GLN A 110 9.93 -7.21 -1.19
N LEU A 111 9.33 -8.35 -1.58
CA LEU A 111 8.40 -8.38 -2.69
C LEU A 111 7.09 -7.65 -2.37
N ALA A 112 6.51 -7.91 -1.19
CA ALA A 112 5.27 -7.26 -0.76
C ALA A 112 5.44 -5.74 -0.62
N HIS A 113 6.59 -5.28 -0.09
CA HIS A 113 6.96 -3.88 0.03
C HIS A 113 6.98 -3.18 -1.33
N ARG A 114 7.64 -3.79 -2.32
CA ARG A 114 7.69 -3.26 -3.69
C ARG A 114 6.30 -3.17 -4.31
N PHE A 115 5.49 -4.22 -4.20
CA PHE A 115 4.13 -4.22 -4.76
C PHE A 115 3.23 -3.17 -4.11
N TYR A 116 3.35 -2.98 -2.80
CA TYR A 116 2.65 -1.91 -2.10
C TYR A 116 3.07 -0.53 -2.62
N ASN A 117 4.37 -0.25 -2.70
CA ASN A 117 4.88 1.03 -3.17
C ASN A 117 4.54 1.30 -4.65
N GLU A 118 4.50 0.27 -5.50
CA GLU A 118 4.02 0.37 -6.88
C GLU A 118 2.52 0.75 -6.91
N ALA A 119 1.68 0.08 -6.10
CA ALA A 119 0.25 0.42 -6.00
C ALA A 119 0.01 1.84 -5.48
N VAL A 120 0.81 2.30 -4.52
CA VAL A 120 0.80 3.69 -4.02
C VAL A 120 1.15 4.67 -5.14
N SER A 121 2.21 4.37 -5.91
CA SER A 121 2.64 5.19 -7.04
C SER A 121 1.55 5.31 -8.11
N ASP A 122 0.95 4.19 -8.52
CA ASP A 122 -0.16 4.14 -9.49
C ASP A 122 -1.36 4.99 -9.04
N THR A 123 -1.71 4.87 -7.75
CA THR A 123 -2.82 5.61 -7.14
C THR A 123 -2.53 7.10 -7.09
N ARG A 124 -1.33 7.51 -6.65
CA ARG A 124 -0.91 8.92 -6.62
C ARG A 124 -0.85 9.50 -8.03
N ALA A 125 -0.29 8.79 -9.00
CA ALA A 125 -0.18 9.23 -10.39
C ALA A 125 -1.54 9.53 -11.04
N LEU A 126 -2.58 8.73 -10.74
CA LEU A 126 -3.93 9.01 -11.22
C LEU A 126 -4.58 10.18 -10.47
N ARG A 127 -4.49 10.20 -9.13
CA ARG A 127 -5.16 11.20 -8.30
C ARG A 127 -4.58 12.61 -8.45
N LEU A 128 -3.31 12.73 -8.82
CA LEU A 128 -2.64 14.00 -9.06
C LEU A 128 -2.90 14.59 -10.45
N ARG A 129 -3.58 13.87 -11.36
CA ARG A 129 -3.90 14.41 -12.69
C ARG A 129 -4.81 15.64 -12.60
N PRO A 130 -4.54 16.71 -13.35
CA PRO A 130 -5.25 17.99 -13.22
C PRO A 130 -6.76 17.87 -13.45
N MET A 131 -7.19 17.09 -14.46
CA MET A 131 -8.62 16.85 -14.69
C MET A 131 -9.30 16.15 -13.50
N VAL A 132 -8.67 15.12 -12.91
CA VAL A 132 -9.22 14.40 -11.75
C VAL A 132 -9.33 15.30 -10.53
N ARG A 133 -8.33 16.17 -10.33
CA ARG A 133 -8.28 17.13 -9.22
C ARG A 133 -9.31 18.24 -9.36
N ILE A 134 -9.46 18.81 -10.57
CA ILE A 134 -10.43 19.88 -10.87
C ILE A 134 -11.86 19.36 -10.65
N PHE A 135 -12.17 18.17 -11.17
CA PHE A 135 -13.50 17.58 -11.04
C PHE A 135 -13.73 16.84 -9.72
N ARG A 136 -12.75 16.85 -8.78
CA ARG A 136 -12.84 16.20 -7.46
C ARG A 136 -13.30 14.73 -7.50
N LEU A 137 -13.02 14.04 -8.61
CA LEU A 137 -13.39 12.63 -8.80
C LEU A 137 -12.64 11.70 -7.82
N GLY A 138 -11.53 12.20 -7.26
CA GLY A 138 -10.72 11.57 -6.22
C GLY A 138 -11.33 11.51 -4.81
N GLY A 139 -12.44 12.21 -4.57
CA GLY A 139 -12.96 12.42 -3.21
C GLY A 139 -12.03 13.25 -2.32
N ARG A 140 -12.25 13.16 -0.99
CA ARG A 140 -11.44 13.82 0.06
C ARG A 140 -10.49 12.89 0.82
N ALA A 141 -10.38 11.62 0.40
CA ALA A 141 -9.49 10.67 1.07
C ALA A 141 -8.05 11.22 1.09
N PRO A 142 -7.24 10.99 2.14
CA PRO A 142 -5.82 11.32 2.13
C PRO A 142 -5.10 10.55 1.01
N LEU A 143 -3.95 11.05 0.54
CA LEU A 143 -3.11 10.31 -0.40
C LEU A 143 -2.44 9.15 0.33
N PRO A 144 -2.36 7.95 -0.26
CA PRO A 144 -1.72 6.80 0.39
C PRO A 144 -0.23 7.08 0.58
N ASP A 145 0.35 6.82 1.74
CA ASP A 145 1.77 7.10 2.02
C ASP A 145 2.66 5.91 1.66
N PHE A 146 3.94 6.17 1.42
CA PHE A 146 4.92 5.10 1.21
C PHE A 146 5.29 4.49 2.56
N PHE A 147 5.48 3.17 2.57
CA PHE A 147 6.01 2.49 3.73
C PHE A 147 7.53 2.42 3.59
N ASP A 148 8.27 3.01 4.54
CA ASP A 148 9.73 2.91 4.57
C ASP A 148 10.13 1.69 5.39
N TYR A 149 10.81 0.75 4.73
CA TYR A 149 11.32 -0.46 5.36
C TYR A 149 12.80 -0.57 5.02
N SER A 150 13.64 -0.38 6.02
CA SER A 150 15.08 -0.48 5.87
C SER A 150 15.50 -1.94 5.94
N PHE A 151 15.87 -2.53 4.81
CA PHE A 151 16.51 -3.84 4.78
C PHE A 151 17.96 -3.68 5.23
N SER A 152 18.38 -4.46 6.23
CA SER A 152 19.80 -4.58 6.58
C SER A 152 20.49 -5.45 5.51
N ASP A 153 21.36 -4.83 4.72
CA ASP A 153 22.26 -5.53 3.77
C ASP A 153 23.29 -6.42 4.47
#